data_AF-A0A3S3NPT7-F1
#
_entry.id   AF-A0A3S3NPT7-F1
#
_cell.length_a   1.000
_cell.length_b   1.000
_cell.length_c   1.000
_cell.angle_alpha   90.00
_cell.angle_beta   90.00
_cell.angle_gamma   90.00
#
_symmetry.space_group_name_H-M   'P 1'
#
loop_
_entity.id
_entity.type
_entity.pdbx_description
1 polymer ?
#
loop_
_entity_poly.entity_id
_entity_poly.type
_entity_poly.pdbx_seq_one_letter_code
_entity_poly.pdbx_strand_id
1 'polypeptide(L)'
;MIIVSFPRFAEEVMKNHDLNFADRPFFLPSKIISYGCTNIAFSPYSNYWRQPRKIFTLEVLSTRRVESFSHIREEEVVNLVRSISAAADSPINLTEKLFAPTNNVISKAMLGKKCEEQEKFISALKEVIELSGGFTLADLFPSLEFISVTVG
;
A
#
# COMPACT_ATOMS: atom_id res chain seq x y z
N MET A 1 -14.44 17.85 5.36
CA MET A 1 -13.79 16.68 6.00
C MET A 1 -14.58 16.29 7.23
N ILE A 2 -14.95 15.01 7.37
CA ILE A 2 -15.60 14.47 8.57
C ILE A 2 -14.62 13.49 9.22
N ILE A 3 -14.39 13.60 10.52
CA ILE A 3 -13.51 12.71 11.28
C ILE A 3 -14.38 11.72 12.06
N VAL A 4 -14.19 10.43 11.84
CA VAL A 4 -14.91 9.36 12.54
C VAL A 4 -14.00 8.76 13.61
N SER A 5 -14.19 9.17 14.87
CA SER A 5 -13.30 8.79 15.99
C SER A 5 -13.91 7.80 16.98
N PHE A 6 -15.09 7.24 16.68
CA PHE A 6 -15.77 6.29 17.56
C PHE A 6 -16.11 4.99 16.83
N PRO A 7 -15.88 3.80 17.44
CA PRO A 7 -16.12 2.51 16.80
C PRO A 7 -17.54 2.35 16.25
N ARG A 8 -18.56 2.78 17.00
CA ARG A 8 -19.97 2.71 16.56
C ARG A 8 -20.23 3.48 15.26
N PHE A 9 -19.56 4.62 15.06
CA PHE A 9 -19.72 5.40 13.84
C PHE A 9 -18.85 4.85 12.70
N ALA A 10 -17.70 4.25 13.02
CA ALA A 10 -16.91 3.53 12.03
C ALA A 10 -17.67 2.33 11.48
N GLU A 11 -18.40 1.57 12.31
CA GLU A 11 -19.29 0.51 11.83
C GLU A 11 -20.38 1.05 10.91
N GLU A 12 -21.00 2.18 11.27
CA GLU A 12 -22.03 2.81 10.46
C GLU A 12 -21.51 3.16 9.06
N VAL A 13 -20.33 3.77 8.98
CA VAL A 13 -19.70 4.20 7.72
C VAL A 13 -19.14 3.03 6.91
N MET A 14 -18.48 2.06 7.55
CA MET A 14 -17.68 1.04 6.88
C MET A 14 -18.45 -0.27 6.62
N LYS A 15 -19.68 -0.42 7.12
CA LYS A 15 -20.49 -1.64 6.99
C LYS A 15 -21.94 -1.36 6.66
N ASN A 16 -22.62 -0.49 7.43
CA ASN A 16 -24.05 -0.23 7.21
C ASN A 16 -24.29 0.67 6.00
N HIS A 17 -23.37 1.61 5.75
CA HIS A 17 -23.38 2.53 4.62
C HIS A 17 -22.09 2.45 3.78
N ASP A 18 -21.44 1.29 3.75
CA ASP A 18 -20.14 1.08 3.11
C ASP A 18 -20.10 1.55 1.66
N LEU A 19 -21.14 1.26 0.87
CA LEU A 19 -21.25 1.68 -0.53
C LEU A 19 -21.28 3.21 -0.71
N ASN A 20 -21.89 3.95 0.23
CA ASN A 20 -21.97 5.41 0.16
C ASN A 20 -20.59 6.06 0.42
N PHE A 21 -19.70 5.35 1.10
CA PHE A 21 -18.36 5.82 1.49
C PHE A 21 -17.24 4.99 0.84
N ALA A 22 -17.57 4.18 -0.18
CA ALA A 22 -16.60 3.28 -0.81
C ALA A 22 -15.57 4.02 -1.66
N ASP A 23 -15.95 5.16 -2.23
CA ASP A 23 -15.08 5.98 -3.08
C ASP A 23 -13.94 6.61 -2.28
N ARG A 24 -12.77 6.67 -2.91
CA ARG A 24 -11.58 7.32 -2.35
C ARG A 24 -11.52 8.78 -2.83
N PRO A 25 -11.13 9.72 -1.95
CA PRO A 25 -10.92 11.10 -2.37
C PRO A 25 -9.81 11.16 -3.43
N PHE A 26 -10.01 12.02 -4.43
CA PHE A 26 -9.04 12.24 -5.49
C PHE A 26 -7.98 13.24 -5.03
N PHE A 27 -6.71 12.88 -5.21
CA PHE A 27 -5.56 13.77 -5.06
C PHE A 27 -4.52 13.44 -6.13
N LEU A 28 -3.73 14.44 -6.52
CA LEU A 28 -2.85 14.37 -7.69
C LEU A 28 -1.86 13.18 -7.67
N PRO A 29 -1.12 12.91 -6.57
CA PRO A 29 -0.26 11.73 -6.46
C PRO A 29 -0.95 10.42 -6.80
N SER A 30 -2.15 10.18 -6.23
CA SER A 30 -2.92 8.97 -6.50
C SER A 30 -3.30 8.84 -7.97
N LYS A 31 -3.64 9.94 -8.64
CA LYS A 31 -3.95 9.94 -10.07
C LYS A 31 -2.74 9.52 -10.90
N ILE A 32 -1.55 10.03 -10.58
CA ILE A 32 -0.32 9.74 -11.32
C ILE A 32 0.10 8.27 -11.08
N ILE A 33 0.24 7.87 -9.81
CA ILE A 33 0.73 6.54 -9.41
C ILE A 33 -0.25 5.43 -9.81
N SER A 34 -1.55 5.73 -9.81
CA SER A 34 -2.62 4.76 -10.08
C SER A 34 -3.16 4.82 -11.50
N TYR A 35 -2.42 5.40 -12.45
CA TYR A 35 -2.79 5.52 -13.86
C TYR A 35 -4.23 6.04 -14.05
N GLY A 36 -4.51 7.21 -13.51
CA GLY A 36 -5.84 7.82 -13.54
C GLY A 36 -6.84 7.17 -12.58
N CYS A 37 -6.38 6.64 -11.44
CA CYS A 37 -7.21 5.93 -10.45
C CYS A 37 -7.92 4.70 -11.05
N THR A 38 -7.18 3.88 -11.80
CA THR A 38 -7.70 2.65 -12.43
C THR A 38 -7.27 1.37 -11.71
N ASN A 39 -6.47 1.49 -10.64
CA ASN A 39 -6.03 0.35 -9.83
C ASN A 39 -7.06 -0.02 -8.73
N ILE A 40 -6.80 -1.14 -8.05
CA ILE A 40 -7.67 -1.67 -6.98
C ILE A 40 -7.72 -0.80 -5.71
N ALA A 41 -6.74 0.09 -5.51
CA ALA A 41 -6.62 0.89 -4.28
C ALA A 41 -7.39 2.21 -4.35
N PHE A 42 -7.38 2.88 -5.51
CA PHE A 42 -7.89 4.25 -5.68
C PHE A 42 -9.02 4.37 -6.71
N SER A 43 -9.39 3.30 -7.42
CA SER A 43 -10.51 3.38 -8.36
C SER A 43 -11.85 3.53 -7.64
N PRO A 44 -12.75 4.40 -8.13
CA PRO A 44 -14.11 4.51 -7.60
C PRO A 44 -14.86 3.18 -7.65
N TYR A 45 -15.76 2.99 -6.69
CA TYR A 45 -16.58 1.81 -6.62
C TYR A 45 -17.43 1.69 -7.87
N SER A 46 -17.21 0.62 -8.61
CA SER A 46 -17.86 0.38 -9.90
C SER A 46 -17.84 -1.10 -10.24
N ASN A 47 -18.60 -1.50 -11.25
CA ASN A 47 -18.51 -2.86 -11.79
C ASN A 47 -17.09 -3.17 -12.30
N TYR A 48 -16.36 -2.16 -12.78
CA TYR A 48 -14.96 -2.29 -13.16
C TYR A 48 -14.10 -2.62 -11.93
N TRP A 49 -14.22 -1.91 -10.82
CA TRP A 49 -13.43 -2.17 -9.60
C TRP A 49 -13.78 -3.50 -8.91
N ARG A 50 -15.07 -3.89 -8.92
CA ARG A 50 -15.55 -5.13 -8.27
C ARG A 50 -14.92 -6.39 -8.85
N GLN A 51 -14.66 -6.43 -10.16
CA GLN A 51 -14.09 -7.59 -10.85
C GLN A 51 -12.65 -7.92 -10.39
N PRO A 52 -11.65 -7.03 -10.52
CA PRO A 52 -10.30 -7.28 -10.01
C PRO A 52 -10.33 -7.45 -8.50
N ARG A 53 -11.17 -6.72 -7.75
CA ARG A 53 -11.29 -6.93 -6.29
C ARG A 53 -11.69 -8.35 -5.94
N LYS A 54 -12.65 -8.94 -6.67
CA LYS A 54 -13.05 -10.33 -6.49
C LYS A 54 -11.91 -11.30 -6.83
N ILE A 55 -11.21 -11.08 -7.95
CA ILE A 55 -10.08 -11.93 -8.37
C ILE A 55 -8.96 -11.90 -7.32
N PHE A 56 -8.56 -10.70 -6.86
CA PHE A 56 -7.53 -10.57 -5.82
C PHE A 56 -7.91 -11.31 -4.54
N THR A 57 -9.15 -11.16 -4.08
CA THR A 57 -9.61 -11.81 -2.83
C THR A 57 -9.69 -13.33 -2.97
N LEU A 58 -10.18 -13.86 -4.10
CA LEU A 58 -10.42 -15.29 -4.26
C LEU A 58 -9.20 -16.08 -4.73
N GLU A 59 -8.33 -15.48 -5.55
CA GLU A 59 -7.26 -16.21 -6.23
C GLU A 59 -5.86 -15.85 -5.72
N VAL A 60 -5.62 -14.55 -5.49
CA VAL A 60 -4.28 -14.03 -5.14
C VAL A 60 -4.06 -14.02 -3.62
N LEU A 61 -5.06 -13.58 -2.86
CA LEU A 61 -5.01 -13.38 -1.41
C LEU A 61 -5.92 -14.36 -0.66
N SER A 62 -6.36 -15.44 -1.30
CA SER A 62 -7.09 -16.49 -0.57
C SER A 62 -6.18 -17.20 0.42
N THR A 63 -6.76 -17.68 1.52
CA THR A 63 -6.05 -18.40 2.57
C THR A 63 -5.15 -19.50 2.01
N ARG A 64 -5.70 -20.34 1.13
CA ARG A 64 -4.96 -21.42 0.46
C ARG A 64 -3.75 -20.90 -0.33
N ARG A 65 -3.89 -19.79 -1.07
CA ARG A 65 -2.79 -19.20 -1.84
C ARG A 65 -1.73 -18.63 -0.91
N VAL A 66 -2.13 -17.90 0.12
CA VAL A 66 -1.22 -17.30 1.10
C VAL A 66 -0.45 -18.37 1.89
N GLU A 67 -1.10 -19.48 2.22
CA GLU A 67 -0.49 -20.64 2.87
C GLU A 67 0.50 -21.36 1.95
N SER A 68 0.20 -21.49 0.65
CA SER A 68 1.12 -22.11 -0.31
C SER A 68 2.48 -21.41 -0.40
N PHE A 69 2.54 -20.12 -0.02
CA PHE A 69 3.74 -19.30 0.05
C PHE A 69 4.33 -19.15 1.46
N SER A 70 3.93 -19.98 2.44
CA SER A 70 4.45 -19.87 3.82
C SER A 70 5.97 -20.00 3.89
N HIS A 71 6.53 -20.95 3.12
CA HIS A 71 7.97 -21.21 3.05
C HIS A 71 8.78 -19.96 2.64
N ILE A 72 8.24 -19.10 1.77
CA ILE A 72 8.88 -17.84 1.37
C ILE A 72 9.01 -16.91 2.57
N ARG A 73 7.94 -16.78 3.38
CA ARG A 73 7.96 -15.93 4.57
C ARG A 73 8.90 -16.48 5.63
N GLU A 74 8.88 -17.80 5.85
CA GLU A 74 9.78 -18.47 6.80
C GLU A 74 11.25 -18.22 6.43
N GLU A 75 11.62 -18.40 5.16
CA GLU A 75 12.97 -18.14 4.66
C GLU A 75 13.40 -16.68 4.89
N GLU A 76 12.57 -15.71 4.51
CA GLU A 76 12.90 -14.29 4.63
C GLU A 76 12.94 -13.82 6.10
N VAL A 77 12.10 -14.40 6.98
CA VAL A 77 12.15 -14.14 8.43
C VAL A 77 13.44 -14.71 9.04
N VAL A 78 13.84 -15.94 8.68
CA VAL A 78 15.11 -16.53 9.16
C VAL A 78 16.29 -15.66 8.71
N ASN A 79 16.28 -15.17 7.46
CA ASN A 79 17.32 -14.29 6.95
C ASN A 79 17.36 -12.94 7.70
N LEU A 80 16.19 -12.37 8.01
CA LEU A 80 16.09 -11.14 8.81
C LEU A 80 16.65 -11.35 10.22
N VAL A 81 16.25 -12.42 10.92
CA VAL A 81 16.76 -12.75 12.26
C VAL A 81 18.27 -12.90 12.24
N ARG A 82 18.83 -13.64 11.27
CA ARG A 82 20.28 -13.79 11.11
C ARG A 82 20.98 -12.45 10.91
N SER A 83 20.41 -11.57 10.08
CA SER A 83 20.93 -10.22 9.82
C SER A 83 20.86 -9.30 11.04
N ILE A 84 19.87 -9.50 11.92
CA ILE A 84 19.76 -8.79 13.20
C ILE A 84 20.78 -9.33 14.19
N SER A 85 20.86 -10.65 14.38
CA SER A 85 21.80 -11.28 15.31
C SER A 85 23.26 -10.98 14.95
N ALA A 86 23.59 -10.86 13.66
CA ALA A 86 24.92 -10.49 13.20
C ALA A 86 25.34 -9.05 13.55
N ALA A 87 24.38 -8.16 13.84
CA ALA A 87 24.67 -6.78 14.22
C ALA A 87 25.07 -6.64 15.71
N ALA A 88 25.11 -7.74 16.48
CA ALA A 88 25.51 -7.76 17.89
C ALA A 88 24.82 -6.64 18.71
N ASP A 89 25.57 -5.94 19.56
CA ASP A 89 25.07 -4.84 20.42
C ASP A 89 24.96 -3.48 19.70
N SER A 90 25.08 -3.45 18.37
CA SER A 90 24.95 -2.18 17.63
C SER A 90 23.48 -1.77 17.47
N PRO A 91 23.15 -0.47 17.55
CA PRO A 91 21.81 0.01 17.24
C PRO A 91 21.42 -0.33 15.79
N ILE A 92 20.19 -0.81 15.60
CA ILE A 92 19.66 -1.22 14.31
C ILE A 92 18.46 -0.35 13.93
N ASN A 93 18.43 0.12 12.70
CA ASN A 93 17.23 0.68 12.11
C ASN A 93 16.33 -0.46 11.57
N LEU A 94 15.32 -0.85 12.34
CA LEU A 94 14.38 -1.91 11.97
C LEU A 94 13.51 -1.53 10.76
N THR A 95 13.14 -0.26 10.64
CA THR A 95 12.38 0.24 9.48
C THR A 95 13.12 -0.08 8.19
N GLU A 96 14.42 0.24 8.12
CA GLU A 96 15.26 -0.09 6.97
C GLU A 96 15.44 -1.60 6.78
N LYS A 97 15.65 -2.37 7.86
CA LYS A 97 15.81 -3.83 7.76
C LYS A 97 14.55 -4.57 7.29
N LEU A 98 13.35 -4.01 7.45
CA LEU A 98 12.09 -4.67 7.09
C LEU A 98 11.69 -4.51 5.62
N PHE A 99 12.17 -3.49 4.91
CA PHE A 99 11.78 -3.26 3.51
C PHE A 99 12.22 -4.40 2.59
N ALA A 100 13.48 -4.84 2.68
CA ALA A 100 14.01 -5.87 1.78
C ALA A 100 13.32 -7.24 1.95
N PRO A 101 13.16 -7.79 3.18
CA PRO A 101 12.41 -9.03 3.38
C PRO A 101 10.97 -8.94 2.89
N THR A 102 10.28 -7.82 3.15
CA THR A 102 8.89 -7.61 2.70
C THR A 102 8.80 -7.62 1.17
N ASN A 103 9.70 -6.89 0.50
CA ASN A 103 9.77 -6.89 -0.96
C ASN A 103 10.11 -8.27 -1.53
N ASN A 104 11.00 -9.03 -0.87
CA ASN A 104 11.36 -10.39 -1.31
C ASN A 104 10.17 -11.33 -1.22
N VAL A 105 9.38 -11.27 -0.13
CA VAL A 105 8.17 -12.08 0.02
C VAL A 105 7.21 -11.80 -1.12
N ILE A 106 6.92 -10.52 -1.41
CA ILE A 106 6.00 -10.12 -2.48
C ILE A 106 6.55 -10.52 -3.85
N SER A 107 7.82 -10.23 -4.13
CA SER A 107 8.46 -10.51 -5.44
C SER A 107 8.52 -12.00 -5.71
N LYS A 108 8.93 -12.83 -4.73
CA LYS A 108 8.95 -14.29 -4.88
C LYS A 108 7.54 -14.86 -5.06
N ALA A 109 6.54 -14.35 -4.33
CA ALA A 109 5.16 -14.83 -4.46
C ALA A 109 4.53 -14.46 -5.83
N MET A 110 4.84 -13.27 -6.36
CA MET A 110 4.23 -12.77 -7.60
C MET A 110 5.02 -13.15 -8.86
N LEU A 111 6.34 -13.13 -8.80
CA LEU A 111 7.25 -13.29 -9.95
C LEU A 111 8.07 -14.58 -9.89
N GLY A 112 8.01 -15.34 -8.78
CA GLY A 112 8.82 -16.54 -8.57
C GLY A 112 10.31 -16.26 -8.26
N LYS A 113 10.74 -14.99 -8.26
CA LYS A 113 12.13 -14.59 -8.02
C LYS A 113 12.23 -13.26 -7.27
N LYS A 114 13.42 -12.95 -6.74
CA LYS A 114 13.70 -11.63 -6.14
C LYS A 114 13.74 -10.55 -7.22
N CYS A 115 13.48 -9.30 -6.81
CA CYS A 115 13.62 -8.14 -7.66
C CYS A 115 15.11 -7.87 -7.96
N GLU A 116 15.49 -7.76 -9.23
CA GLU A 116 16.87 -7.52 -9.66
C GLU A 116 17.37 -6.13 -9.23
N GLU A 117 16.52 -5.11 -9.34
CA GLU A 117 16.82 -3.73 -8.93
C GLU A 117 16.14 -3.37 -7.59
N GLN A 118 16.20 -4.29 -6.62
CA GLN A 118 15.48 -4.20 -5.34
C GLN A 118 15.68 -2.86 -4.62
N GLU A 119 16.91 -2.37 -4.52
CA GLU A 119 17.21 -1.13 -3.77
C GLU A 119 16.54 0.09 -4.43
N LYS A 120 16.64 0.20 -5.76
CA LYS A 120 15.97 1.27 -6.52
C LYS A 120 14.46 1.17 -6.41
N PHE A 121 13.91 -0.05 -6.50
CA PHE A 121 12.49 -0.28 -6.34
C PHE A 121 11.99 0.13 -4.95
N ILE A 122 12.70 -0.24 -3.89
CA ILE A 122 12.37 0.15 -2.51
C ILE A 122 12.48 1.67 -2.34
N SER A 123 13.50 2.30 -2.91
CA SER A 123 13.66 3.76 -2.87
C SER A 123 12.46 4.46 -3.52
N ALA A 124 12.09 4.06 -4.73
CA ALA A 124 10.93 4.61 -5.43
C ALA A 124 9.62 4.33 -4.67
N LEU A 125 9.49 3.14 -4.07
CA LEU A 125 8.31 2.79 -3.27
C LEU A 125 8.17 3.67 -2.02
N LYS A 126 9.27 4.01 -1.35
CA LYS A 126 9.25 4.93 -0.19
C LYS A 126 8.75 6.31 -0.59
N GLU A 127 9.26 6.85 -1.69
CA GLU A 127 8.83 8.14 -2.24
C GLU A 127 7.34 8.11 -2.63
N VAL A 128 6.88 7.04 -3.27
CA VAL A 128 5.46 6.84 -3.60
C VAL A 128 4.59 6.80 -2.35
N ILE A 129 5.02 6.11 -1.28
CA ILE A 129 4.27 6.05 -0.01
C ILE A 129 4.20 7.44 0.63
N GLU A 130 5.30 8.19 0.63
CA GLU A 130 5.36 9.55 1.19
C GLU A 130 4.43 10.51 0.43
N LEU A 131 4.50 10.50 -0.91
CA LEU A 131 3.66 11.35 -1.76
C LEU A 131 2.18 10.95 -1.71
N SER A 132 1.88 9.66 -1.56
CA SER A 132 0.49 9.17 -1.53
C SER A 132 -0.18 9.23 -0.15
N GLY A 133 0.60 9.33 0.92
CA GLY A 133 0.09 9.43 2.29
C GLY A 133 -0.38 10.83 2.69
N GLY A 134 0.00 11.86 1.91
CA GLY A 134 -0.34 13.26 2.17
C GLY A 134 -1.51 13.77 1.31
N PHE A 135 -2.10 14.87 1.76
CA PHE A 135 -2.95 15.74 0.95
C PHE A 135 -2.26 17.11 0.87
N THR A 136 -2.36 17.78 -0.27
CA THR A 136 -1.87 19.14 -0.44
C THR A 136 -2.85 20.15 0.17
N LEU A 137 -2.40 21.39 0.41
CA LEU A 137 -3.31 22.47 0.83
C LEU A 137 -4.40 22.74 -0.20
N ALA A 138 -4.10 22.54 -1.49
CA ALA A 138 -5.08 22.67 -2.57
C ALA A 138 -6.16 21.56 -2.50
N ASP A 139 -5.80 20.34 -2.08
CA ASP A 139 -6.76 19.23 -1.90
C ASP A 139 -7.77 19.50 -0.77
N LEU A 140 -7.39 20.31 0.23
CA LEU A 140 -8.28 20.72 1.33
C LEU A 140 -9.03 22.02 1.06
N PHE A 141 -8.40 22.96 0.37
CA PHE A 141 -8.91 24.30 0.10
C PHE A 141 -8.87 24.57 -1.42
N PRO A 142 -9.98 24.30 -2.14
CA PRO A 142 -10.03 24.49 -3.59
C PRO A 142 -9.71 25.92 -4.04
N SER A 143 -9.90 26.93 -3.18
CA SER A 143 -9.49 28.30 -3.45
C SER A 143 -7.98 28.50 -3.60
N LEU A 144 -7.16 27.52 -3.20
CA LEU A 144 -5.71 27.51 -3.30
C LEU A 144 -5.20 26.62 -4.46
N GLU A 145 -6.06 26.27 -5.42
CA GLU A 145 -5.70 25.41 -6.56
C GLU A 145 -4.51 25.96 -7.37
N PHE A 146 -4.29 27.27 -7.40
CA PHE A 146 -3.12 27.87 -8.07
C PHE A 146 -1.76 27.45 -7.45
N ILE A 147 -1.73 27.02 -6.18
CA ILE A 147 -0.50 26.59 -5.50
C ILE A 147 -0.06 25.19 -5.95
N SER A 148 -1.01 24.32 -6.34
CA SER A 148 -0.68 22.97 -6.84
C SER A 148 0.03 23.02 -8.21
N VAL A 149 -0.09 24.12 -8.94
CA VAL A 149 0.54 24.33 -10.26
C VAL A 149 2.02 24.72 -10.13
N THR A 150 2.45 25.27 -8.99
CA THR A 150 3.81 25.82 -8.81
C THR A 150 4.80 24.89 -8.13
N VAL A 151 4.35 23.74 -7.61
CA VAL A 151 5.18 22.77 -6.83
C VAL A 151 5.19 21.38 -7.47
N GLY A 152 4.84 21.28 -8.76
CA GLY A 152 4.91 20.06 -9.56
C GLY A 152 6.31 19.79 -10.10
#